data_AF-A0AAE3M7D1-F1
#
_entry.id   AF-A0AAE3M7D1-F1
#
_cell.length_a   1.000
_cell.length_b   1.000
_cell.length_c   1.000
_cell.angle_alpha   90.00
_cell.angle_beta   90.00
_cell.angle_gamma   90.00
#
_symmetry.space_group_name_H-M   'P 1'
#
loop_
_entity.id
_entity.type
_entity.pdbx_description
1 polymer ?
#
loop_
_entity_poly.entity_id
_entity_poly.type
_entity_poly.pdbx_seq_one_letter_code
_entity_poly.pdbx_strand_id
1 'polypeptide(L)'
;MKYNDYNPLLTSLLKKYYRNTFYDKYKIGSINSGSLQEIIFDWCVNSGYWGSCGTQKVLNRFFDYELKLDGIIGKQTINAINSCPPEPLFNAIKSARIHYYHIIAQKGQNQKFLKGWLRRIDSIKFVQSI
;
A
#
# COMPACT_ATOMS: atom_id res chain seq x y z
N MET A 1 -24.12 -24.93 11.37
CA MET A 1 -24.16 -24.03 12.53
C MET A 1 -23.43 -22.74 12.14
N LYS A 2 -24.16 -21.65 11.84
CA LYS A 2 -23.52 -20.36 11.52
C LYS A 2 -23.34 -19.59 12.81
N TYR A 3 -22.16 -19.67 13.42
CA TYR A 3 -21.79 -18.76 14.50
C TYR A 3 -21.70 -17.35 13.91
N ASN A 4 -22.49 -16.43 14.47
CA ASN A 4 -22.33 -15.01 14.15
C ASN A 4 -21.26 -14.46 15.11
N ASP A 5 -19.99 -14.59 14.72
CA ASP A 5 -18.79 -14.15 15.48
C ASP A 5 -18.63 -12.62 15.55
N TYR A 6 -19.70 -11.86 15.30
CA TYR A 6 -19.66 -10.41 15.33
C TYR A 6 -19.53 -9.89 16.76
N ASN A 7 -18.31 -9.52 17.15
CA ASN A 7 -18.03 -8.79 18.38
C ASN A 7 -17.76 -7.30 18.04
N PRO A 8 -18.68 -6.38 18.40
CA PRO A 8 -18.55 -4.96 18.06
C PRO A 8 -17.37 -4.29 18.76
N LEU A 9 -17.04 -4.72 19.99
CA LEU A 9 -15.89 -4.20 20.73
C LEU A 9 -14.58 -4.58 20.05
N LEU A 10 -14.41 -5.86 19.71
CA LEU A 10 -13.22 -6.35 19.00
C LEU A 10 -13.08 -5.64 17.64
N THR A 11 -14.19 -5.50 16.92
CA THR A 11 -14.22 -4.77 15.65
C THR A 11 -13.75 -3.32 15.81
N SER A 12 -14.23 -2.63 16.85
CA SER A 12 -13.82 -1.25 17.15
C SER A 12 -12.33 -1.14 17.50
N LEU A 13 -11.82 -2.05 18.35
CA LEU A 13 -10.42 -2.10 18.73
C LEU A 13 -9.51 -2.35 17.52
N LEU A 14 -9.87 -3.28 16.65
CA LEU A 14 -9.14 -3.55 15.41
C LEU A 14 -9.14 -2.33 14.47
N LYS A 15 -10.29 -1.68 14.28
CA LYS A 15 -10.36 -0.45 13.48
C LYS A 15 -9.44 0.63 14.02
N LYS A 16 -9.42 0.84 15.34
CA LYS A 16 -8.53 1.81 16.00
C LYS A 16 -7.06 1.44 15.82
N TYR A 17 -6.73 0.16 15.94
CA TYR A 17 -5.36 -0.33 15.70
C TYR A 17 -4.91 -0.06 14.26
N TYR A 18 -5.67 -0.48 13.25
CA TYR A 18 -5.30 -0.26 11.85
C TYR A 18 -5.22 1.23 11.48
N ARG A 19 -6.12 2.05 12.03
CA ARG A 19 -6.07 3.51 11.89
C ARG A 19 -4.74 4.06 12.40
N ASN A 20 -4.38 3.78 13.65
CA ASN A 20 -3.19 4.35 14.27
C ASN A 20 -1.89 3.78 13.68
N THR A 21 -1.82 2.45 13.51
CA THR A 21 -0.59 1.74 13.12
C THR A 21 -0.24 1.94 11.64
N PHE A 22 -1.25 2.10 10.78
CA PHE A 22 -1.04 2.17 9.34
C PHE A 22 -1.63 3.43 8.72
N TYR A 23 -2.93 3.67 8.87
CA TYR A 23 -3.61 4.75 8.13
C TYR A 23 -3.02 6.13 8.46
N ASP A 24 -2.92 6.46 9.75
CA ASP A 24 -2.42 7.75 10.23
C ASP A 24 -0.89 7.82 10.13
N LYS A 25 -0.19 6.74 10.50
CA LYS A 25 1.29 6.63 10.37
C LYS A 25 1.78 6.92 8.96
N TYR A 26 1.10 6.38 7.94
CA TYR A 26 1.45 6.55 6.54
C TYR A 26 0.68 7.69 5.86
N LYS A 27 -0.06 8.50 6.64
CA LYS A 27 -0.81 9.68 6.17
C LYS A 27 -1.72 9.38 4.99
N ILE A 28 -2.34 8.20 4.98
CA ILE A 28 -3.16 7.73 3.86
C ILE A 28 -4.30 8.70 3.56
N GLY A 29 -4.95 9.24 4.59
CA GLY A 29 -6.02 10.23 4.42
C GLY A 29 -5.60 11.56 3.79
N SER A 30 -4.31 11.81 3.60
CA SER A 30 -3.79 13.01 2.90
C SER A 30 -3.54 12.77 1.41
N ILE A 31 -3.77 11.56 0.90
CA ILE A 31 -3.65 11.23 -0.52
C ILE A 31 -4.99 11.50 -1.21
N ASN A 32 -5.00 12.22 -2.32
CA ASN A 32 -6.25 12.68 -2.97
C ASN A 32 -6.99 11.57 -3.72
N SER A 33 -6.26 10.66 -4.36
CA SER A 33 -6.85 9.54 -5.12
C SER A 33 -7.17 8.37 -4.19
N GLY A 34 -8.43 7.94 -4.15
CA GLY A 34 -8.87 6.76 -3.40
C GLY A 34 -8.15 5.48 -3.85
N SER A 35 -7.93 5.32 -5.15
CA SER A 35 -7.16 4.19 -5.71
C SER A 35 -5.71 4.18 -5.20
N LEU A 36 -5.07 5.35 -5.09
CA LEU A 36 -3.72 5.46 -4.51
C LEU A 36 -3.72 5.22 -3.00
N GLN A 37 -4.74 5.71 -2.27
CA GLN A 37 -4.90 5.39 -0.85
C GLN A 37 -4.94 3.88 -0.62
N GLU A 38 -5.78 3.17 -1.37
CA GLU A 38 -5.99 1.73 -1.21
C GLU A 38 -4.71 0.93 -1.49
N ILE A 39 -4.06 1.14 -2.65
CA ILE A 39 -2.91 0.33 -3.03
C ILE A 39 -1.69 0.57 -2.13
N ILE A 40 -1.47 1.82 -1.69
CA ILE A 40 -0.36 2.19 -0.80
C ILE A 40 -0.64 1.66 0.60
N PHE A 41 -1.85 1.87 1.13
CA PHE A 41 -2.25 1.36 2.44
C PHE A 41 -2.12 -0.16 2.51
N ASP A 42 -2.68 -0.90 1.55
CA ASP A 42 -2.62 -2.36 1.54
C ASP A 42 -1.17 -2.85 1.44
N TRP A 43 -0.30 -2.18 0.69
CA TRP A 43 1.12 -2.56 0.66
C TRP A 43 1.82 -2.29 2.00
N CYS A 44 1.57 -1.15 2.63
CA CYS A 44 2.10 -0.82 3.95
C CYS A 44 1.59 -1.78 5.03
N VAL A 45 0.34 -2.23 4.97
CA VAL A 45 -0.20 -3.25 5.90
C VAL A 45 0.53 -4.58 5.73
N ASN A 46 0.69 -5.04 4.49
CA ASN A 46 1.27 -6.36 4.21
C ASN A 46 2.81 -6.40 4.23
N SER A 47 3.49 -5.25 4.15
CA SER A 47 4.96 -5.21 4.00
C SER A 47 5.65 -4.06 4.76
N GLY A 48 4.91 -3.28 5.54
CA GLY A 48 5.45 -2.25 6.42
C GLY A 48 6.34 -1.23 5.70
N TYR A 49 7.57 -1.07 6.22
CA TYR A 49 8.61 -0.21 5.65
C TYR A 49 8.85 -0.47 4.15
N TRP A 50 8.78 -1.72 3.69
CA TRP A 50 9.02 -2.03 2.28
C TRP A 50 7.92 -1.49 1.35
N GLY A 51 6.69 -1.34 1.85
CA GLY A 51 5.62 -0.70 1.09
C GLY A 51 5.81 0.81 0.96
N SER A 52 6.14 1.49 2.06
CA SER A 52 6.36 2.94 2.03
C SER A 52 7.64 3.34 1.30
N CYS A 53 8.75 2.64 1.58
CA CYS A 53 10.01 2.84 0.85
C CYS A 53 9.87 2.43 -0.63
N GLY A 54 9.09 1.39 -0.94
CA GLY A 54 8.76 1.00 -2.31
C GLY A 54 8.02 2.11 -3.07
N THR A 55 7.07 2.78 -2.42
CA THR A 55 6.35 3.93 -3.00
C THR A 55 7.30 5.10 -3.28
N GLN A 56 8.19 5.45 -2.34
CA GLN A 56 9.21 6.49 -2.55
C GLN A 56 10.16 6.13 -3.71
N LYS A 57 10.58 4.86 -3.82
CA LYS A 57 11.41 4.38 -4.94
C LYS A 57 10.71 4.51 -6.29
N VAL A 58 9.41 4.23 -6.35
CA VAL A 58 8.61 4.39 -7.58
C VAL A 58 8.57 5.85 -8.00
N LEU A 59 8.27 6.76 -7.06
CA LEU A 59 8.26 8.20 -7.32
C LEU A 59 9.60 8.68 -7.84
N ASN A 60 10.71 8.28 -7.21
CA ASN A 60 12.04 8.70 -7.66
C ASN A 60 12.41 8.13 -9.04
N ARG A 61 12.07 6.88 -9.31
CA ARG A 61 12.52 6.19 -10.53
C ARG A 61 11.69 6.57 -11.77
N PHE A 62 10.41 6.86 -11.59
CA PHE A 62 9.46 6.97 -12.71
C PHE A 62 8.72 8.30 -12.80
N PHE A 63 8.82 9.16 -11.79
CA PHE A 63 8.06 10.42 -11.70
C PHE A 63 8.94 11.63 -11.39
N ASP A 64 10.26 11.51 -11.59
CA ASP A 64 11.23 12.62 -11.49
C ASP A 64 11.23 13.34 -10.13
N TYR A 65 11.21 12.55 -9.05
CA TYR A 65 11.37 13.04 -7.68
C TYR A 65 12.70 12.60 -7.07
N GLU A 66 13.15 13.34 -6.05
CA GLU A 66 14.34 13.00 -5.26
C GLU A 66 13.99 12.87 -3.78
N LEU A 67 13.09 11.92 -3.46
CA LEU A 67 12.71 11.65 -2.09
C LEU A 67 13.78 10.83 -1.36
N LYS A 68 13.97 11.11 -0.08
CA LYS A 68 14.73 10.21 0.80
C LYS A 68 14.00 8.87 0.92
N LEU A 69 14.75 7.77 0.77
CA LEU A 69 14.21 6.40 0.86
C LEU A 69 14.15 5.88 2.31
N ASP A 70 13.58 6.67 3.21
CA ASP A 70 13.51 6.39 4.65
C ASP A 70 12.20 5.70 5.09
N GLY A 71 11.29 5.45 4.14
CA GLY A 71 9.99 4.83 4.41
C GLY A 71 9.04 5.71 5.22
N ILE A 72 9.37 6.98 5.48
CA ILE A 72 8.52 7.95 6.16
C ILE A 72 7.68 8.68 5.10
N ILE A 73 6.37 8.43 5.08
CA ILE A 73 5.44 9.16 4.20
C ILE A 73 5.14 10.52 4.84
N GLY A 74 6.08 11.44 4.66
CA GLY A 74 6.02 12.82 5.13
C GLY A 74 5.38 13.78 4.12
N LYS A 75 5.44 15.09 4.42
CA LYS A 75 4.85 16.14 3.55
C LYS A 75 5.39 16.08 2.12
N GLN A 76 6.69 15.83 1.94
CA GLN A 76 7.32 15.75 0.63
C GLN A 76 6.79 14.56 -0.18
N THR A 77 6.70 13.37 0.44
CA THR A 77 6.14 12.18 -0.22
C THR A 77 4.66 12.36 -0.55
N ILE A 78 3.85 12.93 0.35
CA ILE A 78 2.43 13.21 0.08
C ILE A 78 2.26 14.19 -1.08
N ASN A 79 3.05 15.27 -1.12
CA ASN A 79 3.01 16.22 -2.22
C ASN A 79 3.37 15.54 -3.55
N ALA A 80 4.42 14.71 -3.57
CA ALA A 80 4.81 13.97 -4.76
C ALA A 80 3.71 13.01 -5.25
N ILE A 81 3.09 12.25 -4.34
CA ILE A 81 1.97 11.35 -4.65
C ILE A 81 0.81 12.12 -5.28
N ASN A 82 0.42 13.25 -4.67
CA ASN A 82 -0.74 14.03 -5.10
C ASN A 82 -0.51 14.84 -6.38
N SER A 83 0.74 15.14 -6.73
CA SER A 83 1.10 15.84 -7.97
C SER A 83 1.28 14.92 -9.17
N CYS A 84 1.41 13.60 -8.96
CA CYS A 84 1.50 12.65 -10.06
C CYS A 84 0.13 12.35 -10.69
N PRO A 85 0.07 12.06 -12.00
CA PRO A 85 -1.10 11.45 -12.62
C PRO A 85 -1.46 10.14 -11.89
N PRO A 86 -2.69 10.00 -11.35
CA PRO A 86 -2.98 8.96 -10.38
C PRO A 86 -2.99 7.56 -10.98
N GLU A 87 -3.47 7.38 -12.21
CA GLU A 87 -3.49 6.07 -12.87
C GLU A 87 -2.08 5.59 -13.25
N PRO A 88 -1.22 6.39 -13.90
CA PRO A 88 0.18 6.02 -14.11
C PRO A 88 0.92 5.65 -12.82
N LEU A 89 0.77 6.45 -11.75
CA LEU A 89 1.40 6.17 -10.46
C LEU A 89 0.87 4.87 -9.84
N PHE A 90 -0.45 4.66 -9.88
CA PHE A 90 -1.07 3.43 -9.41
C PHE A 90 -0.49 2.20 -10.10
N ASN A 91 -0.40 2.23 -11.43
CA ASN A 91 0.12 1.12 -12.23
C ASN A 91 1.61 0.85 -11.94
N ALA A 92 2.41 1.90 -11.76
CA ALA A 92 3.81 1.78 -11.38
C ALA A 92 4.00 1.17 -9.98
N ILE A 93 3.20 1.60 -8.99
CA ILE A 93 3.20 1.02 -7.64
C ILE A 93 2.78 -0.46 -7.69
N LYS A 94 1.73 -0.78 -8.45
CA LYS A 94 1.25 -2.15 -8.63
C LYS A 94 2.35 -3.06 -9.19
N SER A 95 3.02 -2.62 -10.25
CA SER A 95 4.13 -3.35 -10.87
C SER A 95 5.31 -3.55 -9.90
N ALA A 96 5.72 -2.49 -9.19
CA ALA A 96 6.81 -2.55 -8.21
C ALA A 96 6.50 -3.55 -7.07
N ARG A 97 5.24 -3.60 -6.62
CA ARG A 97 4.81 -4.53 -5.58
C ARG A 97 4.76 -5.98 -6.07
N ILE A 98 4.31 -6.24 -7.29
CA ILE A 98 4.39 -7.58 -7.91
C ILE A 98 5.84 -8.06 -7.95
N HIS A 99 6.74 -7.19 -8.42
CA HIS A 99 8.17 -7.50 -8.47
C HIS A 99 8.75 -7.79 -7.08
N TYR A 100 8.41 -6.98 -6.07
CA TYR A 100 8.79 -7.22 -4.68
C TYR A 100 8.32 -8.59 -4.18
N TYR A 101 7.08 -8.98 -4.48
CA TYR A 101 6.55 -10.29 -4.11
C TYR A 101 7.29 -11.45 -4.76
N HIS A 102 7.66 -11.35 -6.03
CA HIS A 102 8.51 -12.35 -6.67
C HIS A 102 9.89 -12.47 -5.99
N ILE A 103 10.52 -11.35 -5.61
CA ILE A 103 11.80 -11.37 -4.90
C ILE A 103 11.69 -12.07 -3.54
N ILE A 104 10.69 -11.71 -2.72
CA ILE A 104 10.60 -12.28 -1.37
C ILE A 104 10.07 -13.72 -1.34
N ALA A 105 9.37 -14.15 -2.39
CA ALA A 105 8.89 -15.52 -2.54
C ALA A 105 10.03 -16.52 -2.74
N GLN A 106 11.12 -16.08 -3.38
CA GLN A 106 12.35 -16.87 -3.53
C GLN A 106 13.11 -17.09 -2.21
N LYS A 107 12.71 -16.43 -1.12
CA LYS A 107 13.38 -16.52 0.19
C LYS A 107 12.66 -17.50 1.11
N GLY A 108 13.39 -18.50 1.59
CA GLY A 108 12.90 -19.45 2.59
C GLY A 108 11.62 -20.16 2.16
N GLN A 109 10.59 -20.15 3.02
CA GLN A 109 9.32 -20.83 2.78
C GLN A 109 8.23 -19.94 2.17
N ASN A 110 8.57 -18.74 1.69
CA ASN A 110 7.58 -17.76 1.28
C ASN A 110 6.89 -18.08 -0.05
N GLN A 111 7.50 -18.91 -0.89
CA GLN A 111 6.97 -19.29 -2.21
C GLN A 111 5.52 -19.78 -2.15
N LYS A 112 5.13 -20.50 -1.08
CA LYS A 112 3.77 -21.01 -0.90
C LYS A 112 2.69 -19.92 -0.82
N PHE A 113 3.07 -18.69 -0.42
CA PHE A 113 2.13 -17.57 -0.27
C PHE A 113 2.00 -16.71 -1.52
N LEU A 114 2.95 -16.81 -2.47
CA LEU A 114 3.03 -15.94 -3.65
C LEU A 114 1.71 -15.89 -4.43
N LYS A 115 1.08 -17.04 -4.68
CA LYS A 115 -0.19 -17.11 -5.40
C LYS A 115 -1.29 -16.28 -4.72
N GLY A 116 -1.35 -16.29 -3.39
CA GLY A 116 -2.31 -15.51 -2.61
C GLY A 116 -2.01 -14.01 -2.65
N TRP A 117 -0.73 -13.64 -2.57
CA TRP A 117 -0.29 -12.24 -2.66
C TRP A 117 -0.59 -11.63 -4.03
N LEU A 118 -0.30 -12.37 -5.10
CA LEU A 118 -0.59 -11.93 -6.48
C LEU A 118 -2.10 -11.79 -6.72
N ARG A 119 -2.93 -12.68 -6.17
CA ARG A 119 -4.38 -12.55 -6.26
C ARG A 119 -4.89 -11.29 -5.55
N ARG A 120 -4.37 -10.98 -4.36
CA ARG A 120 -4.77 -9.80 -3.57
C ARG A 120 -4.42 -8.51 -4.30
N ILE A 121 -3.22 -8.39 -4.85
CA ILE A 121 -2.86 -7.18 -5.59
C ILE A 121 -3.64 -7.08 -6.91
N ASP A 122 -3.95 -8.21 -7.56
CA ASP A 122 -4.74 -8.18 -8.77
C ASP A 122 -6.16 -7.64 -8.53
N SER A 123 -6.78 -7.97 -7.39
CA SER A 123 -8.12 -7.48 -7.05
C SER A 123 -8.20 -5.98 -6.78
N ILE A 124 -7.08 -5.31 -6.46
CA ILE A 124 -7.04 -3.85 -6.34
C ILE A 124 -6.96 -3.26 -7.74
N LYS A 125 -8.00 -2.52 -8.15
CA LYS A 125 -8.12 -1.92 -9.48
C LYS A 125 -8.13 -0.39 -9.36
N PHE A 126 -7.62 0.27 -10.39
CA PHE A 126 -7.76 1.71 -10.48
C PHE A 126 -9.21 2.05 -10.81
N VAL A 127 -9.79 2.97 -10.04
CA VAL A 127 -11.11 3.55 -10.29
C VAL A 127 -10.91 5.04 -10.50
N GLN A 128 -11.41 5.55 -11.64
CA GLN A 128 -11.47 6.97 -11.93
C GLN A 128 -12.50 7.60 -10.98
N SER A 129 -12.11 8.63 -10.23
CA SER A 129 -13.08 9.46 -9.52
C SER A 129 -13.94 10.21 -10.55
N ILE A 130 -15.26 10.04 -10.49
CA ILE A 130 -16.24 10.80 -11.28
C ILE A 130 -16.30 12.23 -10.75
#